data_AF-A0A9P7DHU2-F1
#
_entry.id   AF-A0A9P7DHU2-F1
#
_cell.length_a   1.000
_cell.length_b   1.000
_cell.length_c   1.000
_cell.angle_alpha   90.00
_cell.angle_beta   90.00
_cell.angle_gamma   90.00
#
_symmetry.space_group_name_H-M   'P 1'
#
loop_
_entity.id
_entity.type
_entity.pdbx_description
1 polymer ?
#
loop_
_entity_poly.entity_id
_entity_poly.type
_entity_poly.pdbx_seq_one_letter_code
_entity_poly.pdbx_strand_id
1 'polypeptide(L)'
;IMDKDPDTFWHSDGPQLHFITVEFPAKWQLSQKIGIYLSWAQDDSYTLSALAIRARICSGDLQNVLVANLEKPDGWITFYVSSEPD
;
A
#
# COMPACT_ATOMS: atom_id res chain seq x y z
N ILE A 1 -13.45 -3.31 0.25
CA ILE A 1 -12.07 -3.09 0.75
C ILE A 1 -11.83 -3.59 2.17
N MET A 2 -12.81 -3.50 3.10
CA MET A 2 -12.71 -4.08 4.45
C MET A 2 -13.65 -5.28 4.65
N ASP A 3 -14.51 -5.55 3.67
CA ASP A 3 -15.16 -6.85 3.52
C ASP A 3 -14.11 -7.90 3.16
N LYS A 4 -14.20 -9.07 3.79
CA LYS A 4 -13.28 -10.19 3.57
C LYS A 4 -13.59 -10.95 2.27
N ASP A 5 -14.31 -10.31 1.36
CA ASP A 5 -14.80 -10.91 0.13
C ASP A 5 -13.82 -10.59 -1.01
N PRO A 6 -13.12 -11.60 -1.56
CA PRO A 6 -12.14 -11.39 -2.64
C PRO A 6 -12.78 -10.90 -3.94
N ASP A 7 -14.10 -11.02 -4.11
CA ASP A 7 -14.80 -10.55 -5.32
C ASP A 7 -15.10 -9.04 -5.27
N THR A 8 -14.85 -8.39 -4.12
CA THR A 8 -15.06 -6.95 -3.92
C THR A 8 -13.74 -6.17 -3.96
N PHE A 9 -13.51 -5.43 -5.04
CA PHE A 9 -12.32 -4.61 -5.22
C PHE A 9 -12.59 -3.12 -5.11
N TRP A 10 -11.58 -2.35 -4.72
CA TRP A 10 -11.60 -0.90 -4.85
C TRP A 10 -11.07 -0.51 -6.21
N HIS A 11 -11.86 0.29 -6.93
CA HIS A 11 -11.45 0.88 -8.19
C HIS A 11 -11.30 2.39 -8.01
N SER A 12 -10.12 2.91 -8.36
CA SER A 12 -9.82 4.33 -8.32
C SER A 12 -10.19 4.99 -9.64
N ASP A 13 -11.17 5.89 -9.62
CA ASP A 13 -11.56 6.66 -10.80
C ASP A 13 -10.83 8.02 -10.79
N GLY A 14 -9.94 8.26 -11.75
CA GLY A 14 -9.16 9.51 -11.85
C GLY A 14 -7.76 9.38 -12.48
N PRO A 15 -7.02 10.49 -12.62
CA PRO A 15 -5.65 10.46 -13.13
C PRO A 15 -4.69 9.81 -12.13
N GLN A 16 -3.77 8.97 -12.62
CA GLN A 16 -2.65 8.45 -11.82
C GLN A 16 -1.71 9.59 -11.40
N LEU A 17 -1.12 9.55 -10.19
CA LEU A 17 -1.10 8.46 -9.21
C LEU A 17 -2.32 8.45 -8.26
N HIS A 18 -2.80 7.26 -7.90
CA HIS A 18 -3.85 7.10 -6.90
C HIS A 18 -3.26 6.99 -5.48
N PHE A 19 -3.98 7.53 -4.49
CA PHE A 19 -3.54 7.55 -3.11
C PHE A 19 -4.57 6.90 -2.19
N ILE A 20 -4.09 6.06 -1.29
CA ILE A 20 -4.84 5.55 -0.14
C ILE A 20 -4.20 6.14 1.11
N THR A 21 -4.97 6.84 1.93
CA THR A 21 -4.49 7.45 3.18
C THR A 21 -5.11 6.73 4.36
N VAL A 22 -4.29 6.31 5.31
CA VAL A 22 -4.71 5.69 6.56
C VAL A 22 -4.16 6.52 7.71
N GLU A 23 -5.05 7.01 8.57
CA GLU A 23 -4.69 7.82 9.73
C GLU A 23 -5.01 7.07 11.03
N PHE A 24 -4.05 7.08 11.96
CA PHE A 24 -4.21 6.46 13.27
C PHE A 24 -4.40 7.54 14.34
N PRO A 25 -5.36 7.38 15.27
CA PRO A 25 -5.67 8.39 16.28
C PRO A 25 -4.58 8.54 17.37
N ALA A 26 -3.62 7.61 17.45
CA ALA A 26 -2.53 7.64 18.40
C ALA A 26 -1.20 7.27 17.72
N LYS A 27 -0.08 7.62 18.35
CA LYS A 27 1.26 7.16 17.90
C LYS A 27 1.33 5.66 18.01
N TRP A 28 1.52 4.99 16.88
CA TRP A 28 1.77 3.55 16.83
C TRP A 28 3.24 3.34 16.44
N GLN A 29 3.89 2.34 17.04
CA GLN A 29 5.21 1.93 16.57
C GLN A 29 5.05 1.33 15.17
N LEU A 30 5.78 1.88 14.21
CA LEU A 30 5.71 1.46 12.81
C LEU A 30 6.66 0.28 12.55
N SER A 31 6.54 -0.77 13.35
CA SER A 31 7.16 -2.08 13.12
C SER A 31 6.11 -3.01 12.52
N GLN A 32 5.51 -2.59 11.41
CA GLN A 32 4.28 -3.19 10.91
C GLN A 32 4.45 -3.79 9.52
N LYS A 33 3.76 -4.91 9.31
CA LYS A 33 3.65 -5.59 8.03
C LYS A 33 2.41 -5.05 7.31
N ILE A 34 2.57 -4.64 6.07
CA ILE A 34 1.45 -4.24 5.20
C ILE A 34 1.23 -5.37 4.20
N GLY A 35 0.08 -6.03 4.30
CA GLY A 35 -0.35 -7.04 3.34
C GLY A 35 -1.22 -6.40 2.26
N ILE A 36 -0.87 -6.58 0.99
CA ILE A 36 -1.68 -6.15 -0.15
C ILE A 36 -1.91 -7.36 -1.04
N TYR A 37 -3.16 -7.67 -1.34
CA TYR A 37 -3.51 -8.69 -2.32
C TYR A 37 -3.53 -8.06 -3.71
N LEU A 38 -2.81 -8.68 -4.65
CA LEU A 38 -2.75 -8.25 -6.05
C LEU A 38 -2.85 -9.50 -6.93
N SER A 39 -3.59 -9.43 -8.04
CA SER A 39 -3.61 -10.53 -9.01
C SER A 39 -3.58 -10.00 -10.44
N TRP A 40 -2.42 -10.11 -11.08
CA TRP A 40 -2.26 -9.72 -12.47
C TRP A 40 -3.20 -10.47 -13.42
N ALA A 41 -3.50 -11.73 -13.12
CA ALA A 41 -4.41 -12.53 -13.93
C ALA A 41 -5.87 -12.04 -13.88
N GLN A 42 -6.29 -11.41 -12.78
CA GLN A 42 -7.65 -10.91 -12.61
C GLN A 42 -7.78 -9.43 -13.00
N ASP A 43 -6.75 -8.62 -12.72
CA ASP A 43 -6.79 -7.16 -12.85
C ASP A 43 -6.06 -6.62 -14.09
N ASP A 44 -5.27 -7.45 -14.79
CA ASP A 44 -4.47 -7.10 -15.99
C ASP A 44 -3.75 -5.75 -15.84
N SER A 45 -4.12 -4.73 -16.64
CA SER A 45 -3.51 -3.40 -16.62
C SER A 45 -3.85 -2.54 -15.40
N TYR A 46 -4.83 -2.94 -14.58
CA TYR A 46 -5.16 -2.30 -13.31
C TYR A 46 -4.26 -2.75 -12.15
N THR A 47 -3.48 -3.81 -12.36
CA THR A 47 -2.49 -4.25 -11.39
C THR A 47 -1.38 -3.22 -11.25
N LEU A 48 -1.11 -2.75 -10.03
CA LEU A 48 -0.05 -1.78 -9.80
C LEU A 48 1.32 -2.34 -10.19
N SER A 49 2.06 -1.58 -10.99
CA SER A 49 3.46 -1.85 -11.35
C SER A 49 4.47 -1.21 -10.40
N ALA A 50 4.04 -0.19 -9.65
CA ALA A 50 4.86 0.50 -8.65
C ALA A 50 4.02 0.90 -7.44
N LEU A 51 4.62 0.78 -6.24
CA LEU A 51 4.03 1.15 -4.97
C LEU A 51 5.03 2.00 -4.17
N ALA A 52 4.56 3.14 -3.65
CA ALA A 52 5.30 3.92 -2.68
C ALA A 52 4.49 4.03 -1.39
N ILE A 53 5.05 3.55 -0.28
CA ILE A 53 4.46 3.70 1.05
C ILE A 53 5.15 4.87 1.73
N ARG A 54 4.33 5.82 2.19
CA ARG A 54 4.79 7.01 2.88
C ARG A 54 4.21 7.07 4.27
N ALA A 55 5.04 7.41 5.25
CA ALA A 55 4.61 7.55 6.64
C ALA A 55 5.16 8.85 7.23
N ARG A 56 4.44 9.39 8.21
CA ARG A 56 4.88 10.52 9.03
C ARG A 56 4.54 10.26 10.49
N ILE A 57 5.40 10.72 11.39
CA ILE A 57 5.15 10.71 12.83
C ILE A 57 4.82 12.16 13.22
N CYS A 58 3.57 12.44 13.60
CA CYS A 58 3.07 13.79 13.91
C CYS A 58 3.07 14.78 12.72
N SER A 59 3.01 16.08 13.00
CA SER A 59 2.86 17.21 12.05
C SER A 59 4.06 17.44 11.13
N GLY A 60 4.82 16.40 10.81
CA GLY A 60 5.90 16.43 9.83
C GLY A 60 5.42 16.03 8.43
N ASP A 61 6.35 16.11 7.47
CA ASP A 61 6.12 15.69 6.09
C ASP A 61 6.06 14.16 5.97
N LEU A 62 5.31 13.69 4.97
CA LEU A 62 5.28 12.28 4.57
C LEU A 62 6.64 11.88 3.98
N GLN A 63 7.31 10.92 4.62
CA GLN A 63 8.58 10.36 4.13
C GLN A 63 8.33 9.03 3.43
N ASN A 64 9.05 8.77 2.33
CA ASN A 64 9.05 7.45 1.70
C ASN A 64 9.71 6.45 2.65
N VAL A 65 8.93 5.50 3.13
CA VAL A 65 9.41 4.40 3.98
C VAL A 65 9.58 3.10 3.19
N LEU A 66 8.92 3.00 2.03
CA LEU A 66 9.11 1.89 1.10
C LEU A 66 8.79 2.33 -0.33
N VAL A 67 9.61 1.89 -1.28
CA VAL A 67 9.33 1.98 -2.71
C VAL A 67 9.58 0.61 -3.32
N ALA A 68 8.58 0.05 -3.98
CA ALA A 68 8.66 -1.26 -4.61
C ALA A 68 8.13 -1.19 -6.05
N ASN A 69 8.82 -1.89 -6.94
CA ASN A 69 8.33 -2.20 -8.28
C ASN A 69 7.83 -3.64 -8.28
N LEU A 70 6.71 -3.87 -8.96
CA LEU A 70 6.02 -5.15 -9.00
C LEU A 70 5.91 -5.60 -10.45
N GLU A 71 6.34 -6.84 -10.72
CA GLU A 71 6.25 -7.43 -12.05
C GLU A 71 5.25 -8.59 -12.02
N LYS A 72 4.06 -8.35 -12.56
CA LYS A 72 2.94 -9.32 -12.62
C LYS A 72 2.71 -10.03 -11.28
N PRO A 73 2.45 -9.28 -10.19
CA PRO A 73 2.24 -9.89 -8.88
C PRO A 73 1.01 -10.79 -8.87
N ASP A 74 1.06 -11.83 -8.03
CA ASP A 74 -0.07 -12.71 -7.77
C ASP A 74 -0.11 -13.14 -6.29
N GLY A 75 -1.26 -12.95 -5.66
CA GLY A 75 -1.53 -13.28 -4.26
C GLY A 75 -1.23 -12.16 -3.25
N TRP A 76 -1.06 -12.54 -1.99
CA TRP A 76 -0.74 -11.64 -0.89
C TRP A 76 0.74 -11.27 -0.89
N ILE A 77 1.04 -9.98 -1.06
CA ILE A 77 2.39 -9.43 -0.92
C ILE A 77 2.49 -8.76 0.44
N THR A 78 3.53 -9.13 1.19
CA THR A 78 3.82 -8.54 2.50
C THR A 78 4.99 -7.58 2.40
N PHE A 79 4.72 -6.31 2.68
CA PHE A 79 5.72 -5.26 2.78
C PHE A 79 6.10 -5.04 4.25
N TYR A 80 7.40 -4.97 4.51
CA TYR A 80 7.93 -4.65 5.82
C TYR A 80 8.26 -3.16 5.84
N VAL A 81 7.65 -2.45 6.78
CA VAL A 81 7.91 -1.02 6.95
C VAL A 81 8.59 -0.83 8.29
N SER A 82 9.78 -0.25 8.27
CA SER A 82 10.49 0.24 9.45
C SER A 82 10.59 1.76 9.38
N SER A 83 10.38 2.42 10.51
CA SER A 83 10.61 3.87 10.65
C SER A 83 12.04 4.21 11.08
N GLU A 84 12.91 3.21 11.27
CA GLU A 84 14.32 3.43 11.59
C GLU A 84 15.10 3.61 10.28
N PRO A 85 15.77 4.75 10.08
CA PRO A 85 16.76 4.88 9.03
C PRO A 85 17.96 3.99 9.36
N ASP A 86 18.44 3.21 8.39
CA ASP A 86 19.76 2.60 8.44
C ASP A 86 20.87 3.68 8.47
#